data_AF-A0A5C7IRC4-F1
#
_entry.id   AF-A0A5C7IRC4-F1
#
_cell.length_a   1.000
_cell.length_b   1.000
_cell.length_c   1.000
_cell.angle_alpha   90.00
_cell.angle_beta   90.00
_cell.angle_gamma   90.00
#
_symmetry.space_group_name_H-M   'P 1'
#
loop_
_entity.id
_entity.type
_entity.pdbx_description
1 polymer ?
#
loop_
_entity_poly.entity_id
_entity_poly.type
_entity_poly.pdbx_seq_one_letter_code
_entity_poly.pdbx_strand_id
1 'polypeptide(L)'
;METRNCLQFLTSLSLTLLCYLLHFSAADFTPADNYLLNCGSTTTNASFYNRVFHADGSSTTKSDSLSTTTGSISLKNPNPSQDSPALYNTARVFTGGGDSIYRFHIRRNGTHLVRFHFSPFVSQDFNLNSAKFSVFVGEFLVLGDFSTQVVVVKEFVVKVEIDVLEIMFRPVNGSGFGFVNAIEVFSAPNDFIIDDGARFITASGATEEYTNLSSRVLEVIHRINVGGLNLTPFNDTLWRTWIPDEDFLVFKYTAKRVVTTDTPNYQKGGSTREIAPDNVYMTAQEMNRENATIGARFNITWDFPVVSGGARHLVRLHFCDIVSSSLYQLYFNVYINDYSAYKNLDLSTMTIRPMLSSPWYIDFVVDSDDSGVMRISVGPSDWSTPLKMNAILNGVEIMKMVHVTGSKTGKKKKRVWILVVSVVGGFIILCLAVLVVLLSFKCKKKKPKPRPAESVG
;
A
#
# COMPACT_ATOMS: atom_id res chain seq x y z
N MET A 1 42.99 40.57 -28.85
CA MET A 1 43.26 39.29 -28.15
C MET A 1 42.43 39.18 -26.87
N GLU A 2 42.28 40.27 -26.10
CA GLU A 2 41.43 40.37 -24.89
C GLU A 2 39.94 40.03 -25.10
N THR A 3 39.32 40.49 -26.19
CA THR A 3 37.88 40.26 -26.45
C THR A 3 37.52 38.80 -26.70
N ARG A 4 38.47 37.99 -27.21
CA ARG A 4 38.25 36.56 -27.49
C ARG A 4 38.25 35.72 -26.22
N ASN A 5 39.00 36.14 -25.20
CA ASN A 5 39.08 35.45 -23.90
C ASN A 5 37.84 35.72 -23.04
N CYS A 6 37.28 36.93 -23.11
CA CYS A 6 36.04 37.28 -22.40
C CYS A 6 34.83 36.49 -22.91
N LEU A 7 34.72 36.31 -24.23
CA LEU A 7 33.62 35.56 -24.85
C LEU A 7 33.68 34.06 -24.47
N GLN A 8 34.87 33.47 -24.39
CA GLN A 8 35.05 32.08 -23.95
C GLN A 8 34.72 31.87 -22.46
N PHE A 9 35.00 32.86 -21.62
CA PHE A 9 34.67 32.80 -20.20
C PHE A 9 33.15 32.90 -19.97
N LEU A 10 32.47 33.80 -20.70
CA LEU A 10 31.01 33.96 -20.66
C LEU A 10 30.26 32.73 -21.20
N THR A 11 30.77 32.08 -22.24
CA THR A 11 30.16 30.83 -22.75
C THR A 11 30.37 29.66 -21.80
N SER A 12 31.53 29.55 -21.15
CA SER A 12 31.77 28.53 -20.11
C SER A 12 30.89 28.73 -18.88
N LEU A 13 30.72 29.99 -18.42
CA LEU A 13 29.85 30.33 -17.30
C LEU A 13 28.37 30.12 -17.62
N SER A 14 27.95 30.45 -18.85
CA SER A 14 26.59 30.14 -19.36
C SER A 14 26.33 28.64 -19.46
N LEU A 15 27.30 27.86 -19.95
CA LEU A 15 27.16 26.41 -20.09
C LEU A 15 27.12 25.71 -18.73
N THR A 16 27.94 26.16 -17.77
CA THR A 16 27.89 25.66 -16.38
C THR A 16 26.59 26.05 -15.69
N LEU A 17 26.10 27.28 -15.85
CA LEU A 17 24.80 27.70 -15.33
C LEU A 17 23.64 26.92 -15.99
N LEU A 18 23.72 26.64 -17.29
CA LEU A 18 22.77 25.79 -18.02
C LEU A 18 22.83 24.35 -17.50
N CYS A 19 24.02 23.80 -17.23
CA CYS A 19 24.17 22.48 -16.59
C CYS A 19 23.58 22.48 -15.16
N TYR A 20 23.74 23.54 -14.37
CA TYR A 20 23.11 23.64 -13.04
C TYR A 20 21.57 23.81 -13.13
N LEU A 21 21.06 24.49 -14.16
CA LEU A 21 19.62 24.64 -14.42
C LEU A 21 18.98 23.35 -14.98
N LEU A 22 19.75 22.52 -15.70
CA LEU A 22 19.35 21.18 -16.15
C LEU A 22 19.34 20.14 -15.02
N HIS A 23 19.84 20.48 -13.83
CA HIS A 23 19.75 19.63 -12.62
C HIS A 23 18.50 19.89 -11.77
N PHE A 24 17.53 20.69 -12.24
CA PHE A 24 16.15 20.57 -11.74
C PHE A 24 15.49 19.31 -12.34
N SER A 25 16.13 18.15 -12.17
CA SER A 25 15.39 16.91 -12.16
C SER A 25 14.45 16.98 -10.97
N ALA A 26 13.16 16.70 -11.16
CA ALA A 26 12.32 16.34 -10.05
C ALA A 26 13.09 15.27 -9.26
N ALA A 27 13.34 15.51 -7.97
CA ALA A 27 14.06 14.54 -7.16
C ALA A 27 13.23 13.26 -7.19
N ASP A 28 13.80 12.17 -7.72
CA ASP A 28 13.17 10.86 -7.65
C ASP A 28 12.86 10.56 -6.17
N PHE A 29 11.63 10.11 -5.92
CA PHE A 29 11.22 9.75 -4.57
C PHE A 29 12.20 8.72 -4.01
N THR A 30 12.85 9.08 -2.90
CA THR A 30 13.77 8.20 -2.20
C THR A 30 13.07 7.68 -0.94
N PRO A 31 12.71 6.38 -0.89
CA PRO A 31 12.09 5.79 0.28
C PRO A 31 13.01 5.91 1.50
N ALA A 32 12.44 6.21 2.68
CA ALA A 32 13.17 6.18 3.95
C ALA A 32 13.63 4.76 4.30
N ASP A 33 12.74 3.79 4.04
CA ASP A 33 12.99 2.35 4.15
C ASP A 33 13.00 1.76 2.75
N ASN A 34 14.05 1.00 2.39
CA ASN A 34 14.18 0.37 1.07
C ASN A 34 14.95 -0.95 1.15
N TYR A 35 14.20 -2.04 1.30
CA TYR A 35 14.72 -3.40 1.38
C TYR A 35 14.34 -4.16 0.11
N LEU A 36 15.32 -4.48 -0.72
CA LEU A 36 15.16 -5.29 -1.92
C LEU A 36 16.01 -6.56 -1.77
N LEU A 37 15.36 -7.70 -1.54
CA LEU A 37 16.03 -8.96 -1.23
C LEU A 37 15.95 -9.94 -2.40
N ASN A 38 17.11 -10.47 -2.81
CA ASN A 38 17.24 -11.61 -3.70
C ASN A 38 17.31 -12.89 -2.85
N CYS A 39 16.18 -13.60 -2.73
CA CYS A 39 16.02 -14.68 -1.78
C CYS A 39 16.67 -15.98 -2.27
N GLY A 40 17.39 -16.64 -1.36
CA GLY A 40 18.13 -17.87 -1.66
C GLY A 40 19.53 -17.62 -2.23
N SER A 41 19.86 -16.39 -2.61
CA SER A 41 21.22 -16.00 -2.99
C SER A 41 22.07 -15.72 -1.76
N THR A 42 23.28 -16.29 -1.72
CA THR A 42 24.20 -16.14 -0.58
C THR A 42 25.24 -15.04 -0.78
N THR A 43 25.62 -14.75 -2.03
CA THR A 43 26.73 -13.81 -2.35
C THR A 43 26.43 -12.88 -3.52
N THR A 44 25.50 -13.23 -4.41
CA THR A 44 25.29 -12.48 -5.65
C THR A 44 24.01 -11.65 -5.61
N ASN A 45 24.15 -10.34 -5.79
CA ASN A 45 23.02 -9.45 -6.01
C ASN A 45 22.39 -9.73 -7.39
N ALA A 46 21.11 -9.43 -7.54
CA ALA A 46 20.42 -9.49 -8.82
C ALA A 46 19.98 -8.09 -9.25
N SER A 47 20.15 -7.77 -10.52
CA SER A 47 19.62 -6.53 -11.09
C SER A 47 18.27 -6.80 -11.74
N PHE A 48 17.28 -5.96 -11.45
CA PHE A 48 15.95 -6.05 -12.04
C PHE A 48 15.36 -4.64 -12.22
N TYR A 49 15.07 -4.26 -13.47
CA TYR A 49 14.64 -2.90 -13.84
C TYR A 49 15.52 -1.78 -13.24
N ASN A 50 16.84 -1.89 -13.40
CA ASN A 50 17.85 -0.96 -12.86
C ASN A 50 17.89 -0.85 -11.32
N ARG A 51 17.23 -1.77 -10.60
CA ARG A 51 17.32 -1.90 -9.15
C ARG A 51 18.20 -3.07 -8.77
N VAL A 52 18.95 -2.91 -7.68
CA VAL A 52 19.81 -3.96 -7.14
C VAL A 52 19.10 -4.63 -5.96
N PHE A 53 18.84 -5.92 -6.11
CA PHE A 53 18.32 -6.78 -5.05
C PHE A 53 19.49 -7.49 -4.36
N HIS A 54 19.61 -7.28 -3.06
CA HIS A 54 20.71 -7.79 -2.26
C HIS A 54 20.49 -9.25 -1.86
N ALA A 55 21.55 -10.05 -1.94
CA ALA A 55 21.54 -11.44 -1.51
C ALA A 55 21.10 -11.58 -0.03
N ASP A 56 20.06 -12.34 0.25
CA ASP A 56 19.51 -12.48 1.61
C ASP A 56 20.37 -13.36 2.55
N GLY A 57 21.37 -14.07 2.01
CA GLY A 57 22.35 -14.83 2.79
C GLY A 57 23.62 -14.06 3.19
N SER A 58 23.83 -12.84 2.66
CA SER A 58 25.02 -12.01 2.90
C SER A 58 25.14 -11.54 4.35
N SER A 59 26.37 -11.37 4.86
CA SER A 59 26.61 -10.84 6.21
C SER A 59 26.08 -9.40 6.40
N THR A 60 26.08 -8.60 5.33
CA THR A 60 25.57 -7.22 5.33
C THR A 60 24.04 -7.13 5.32
N THR A 61 23.34 -8.07 4.69
CA THR A 61 21.87 -8.11 4.74
C THR A 61 21.36 -8.72 6.04
N LYS A 62 22.15 -9.57 6.70
CA LYS A 62 21.84 -10.08 8.04
C LYS A 62 21.83 -8.99 9.13
N SER A 63 22.53 -7.87 8.97
CA SER A 63 22.52 -6.78 9.96
C SER A 63 21.22 -5.97 9.91
N ASP A 64 20.63 -5.80 8.73
CA ASP A 64 19.47 -4.92 8.53
C ASP A 64 18.16 -5.71 8.41
N SER A 65 18.22 -6.94 7.89
CA SER A 65 17.12 -7.90 7.82
C SER A 65 17.55 -9.27 8.37
N LEU A 66 17.40 -9.49 9.68
CA LEU A 66 17.80 -10.75 10.29
C LEU A 66 16.77 -11.85 9.96
N SER A 67 17.13 -12.77 9.07
CA SER A 67 16.41 -14.03 8.86
C SER A 67 16.72 -14.99 10.02
N THR A 68 15.85 -15.03 11.05
CA THR A 68 15.92 -16.09 12.06
C THR A 68 15.25 -17.33 11.47
N THR A 69 16.01 -18.17 10.76
CA THR A 69 15.45 -19.42 10.21
C THR A 69 16.26 -20.62 10.67
N THR A 70 15.79 -21.25 11.74
CA THR A 70 15.93 -22.71 11.85
C THR A 70 15.05 -23.32 10.75
N GLY A 71 15.64 -24.05 9.78
CA GLY A 71 14.87 -24.81 8.78
C GLY A 71 14.59 -24.13 7.43
N SER A 72 15.39 -23.14 6.99
CA SER A 72 15.34 -22.64 5.61
C SER A 72 16.50 -23.15 4.73
N ILE A 73 16.27 -23.25 3.43
CA ILE A 73 17.20 -23.77 2.43
C ILE A 73 17.32 -22.78 1.27
N SER A 74 18.54 -22.56 0.78
CA SER A 74 18.79 -21.78 -0.44
C SER A 74 18.79 -22.71 -1.66
N LEU A 75 17.96 -22.41 -2.65
CA LEU A 75 17.93 -23.14 -3.92
C LEU A 75 18.32 -22.24 -5.09
N LYS A 76 19.01 -22.84 -6.05
CA LYS A 76 19.31 -22.26 -7.37
C LYS A 76 18.57 -23.06 -8.43
N ASN A 77 17.97 -22.38 -9.39
CA ASN A 77 17.36 -23.00 -10.55
C ASN A 77 18.48 -23.63 -11.42
N PRO A 78 18.47 -24.96 -11.63
CA PRO A 78 19.48 -25.62 -12.45
C PRO A 78 19.33 -25.30 -13.95
N ASN A 79 18.12 -24.97 -14.40
CA ASN A 79 17.77 -24.74 -15.80
C ASN A 79 17.01 -23.41 -15.96
N PRO A 80 17.66 -22.25 -15.71
CA PRO A 80 17.02 -20.96 -15.91
C PRO A 80 16.77 -20.72 -17.41
N SER A 81 15.57 -20.24 -17.75
CA SER A 81 15.31 -19.75 -19.11
C SER A 81 16.22 -18.56 -19.43
N GLN A 82 16.67 -18.44 -20.68
CA GLN A 82 17.56 -17.37 -21.12
C GLN A 82 16.95 -15.97 -20.93
N ASP A 83 15.62 -15.86 -21.08
CA ASP A 83 14.88 -14.60 -20.92
C ASP A 83 14.42 -14.36 -19.47
N SER A 84 14.67 -15.31 -18.56
CA SER A 84 14.28 -15.16 -17.16
C SER A 84 15.20 -14.17 -16.44
N PRO A 85 14.65 -13.15 -15.75
CA PRO A 85 15.43 -12.28 -14.90
C PRO A 85 16.26 -13.06 -13.87
N ALA A 86 17.48 -12.60 -13.61
CA ALA A 86 18.37 -13.22 -12.62
C ALA A 86 17.74 -13.33 -11.22
N LEU A 87 16.80 -12.42 -10.89
CA LEU A 87 16.02 -12.40 -9.65
C LEU A 87 15.20 -13.69 -9.43
N TYR A 88 14.85 -14.40 -10.50
CA TYR A 88 14.04 -15.63 -10.44
C TYR A 88 14.87 -16.92 -10.53
N ASN A 89 16.19 -16.80 -10.58
CA ASN A 89 17.10 -17.94 -10.66
C ASN A 89 17.42 -18.55 -9.29
N THR A 90 16.99 -17.91 -8.19
CA THR A 90 17.14 -18.42 -6.83
C THR A 90 15.83 -18.33 -6.06
N ALA A 91 15.69 -19.16 -5.04
CA ALA A 91 14.60 -19.09 -4.08
C ALA A 91 15.09 -19.49 -2.68
N ARG A 92 14.54 -18.87 -1.64
CA ARG A 92 14.62 -19.42 -0.29
C ARG A 92 13.40 -20.29 -0.03
N VAL A 93 13.64 -21.50 0.47
CA VAL A 93 12.61 -22.49 0.83
C VAL A 93 12.52 -22.59 2.34
N PHE A 94 11.29 -22.70 2.85
CA PHE A 94 10.97 -22.81 4.27
C PHE A 94 10.32 -24.17 4.53
N THR A 95 10.93 -25.00 5.38
CA THR A 95 10.50 -26.39 5.62
C THR A 95 9.68 -26.53 6.91
N GLY A 96 8.84 -27.57 6.99
CA GLY A 96 7.78 -27.77 7.99
C GLY A 96 8.17 -27.94 9.47
N GLY A 97 9.39 -27.59 9.88
CA GLY A 97 9.85 -27.70 11.28
C GLY A 97 9.50 -26.50 12.18
N GLY A 98 9.05 -25.38 11.63
CA GLY A 98 8.72 -24.16 12.39
C GLY A 98 8.43 -22.95 11.50
N ASP A 99 8.07 -21.82 12.13
CA ASP A 99 7.83 -20.57 11.44
C ASP A 99 9.16 -19.95 10.97
N SER A 100 9.25 -19.61 9.68
CA SER A 100 10.40 -18.91 9.12
C SER A 100 10.10 -17.43 8.99
N ILE A 101 10.93 -16.58 9.60
CA ILE A 101 10.64 -15.15 9.78
C ILE A 101 11.78 -14.30 9.23
N TYR A 102 11.41 -13.33 8.39
CA TYR A 102 12.24 -12.15 8.09
C TYR A 102 11.83 -11.00 9.00
N ARG A 103 12.82 -10.26 9.52
CA ARG A 103 12.60 -9.08 10.36
C ARG A 103 13.20 -7.88 9.66
N PHE A 104 12.45 -6.80 9.48
CA PHE A 104 12.91 -5.56 8.85
C PHE A 104 12.84 -4.42 9.86
N HIS A 105 13.94 -3.72 10.09
CA HIS A 105 13.96 -2.55 10.98
C HIS A 105 13.40 -1.32 10.25
N ILE A 106 12.26 -0.83 10.69
CA ILE A 106 11.57 0.29 10.05
C ILE A 106 12.09 1.60 10.60
N ARG A 107 12.66 2.44 9.75
CA ARG A 107 13.21 3.76 10.10
C ARG A 107 12.12 4.81 10.18
N ARG A 108 11.07 4.69 9.36
CA ARG A 108 9.96 5.64 9.34
C ARG A 108 8.63 4.91 9.38
N ASN A 109 7.91 5.08 10.49
CA ASN A 109 6.52 4.61 10.61
C ASN A 109 5.64 5.27 9.55
N GLY A 110 4.70 4.51 9.00
CA GLY A 110 3.81 4.95 7.95
C GLY A 110 3.45 3.85 6.95
N THR A 111 2.98 4.27 5.79
CA THR A 111 2.59 3.36 4.71
C THR A 111 3.81 2.76 4.03
N HIS A 112 3.77 1.46 3.80
CA HIS A 112 4.81 0.70 3.12
C HIS A 112 4.20 -0.15 2.02
N LEU A 113 4.94 -0.33 0.93
CA LEU A 113 4.67 -1.37 -0.05
C LEU A 113 5.50 -2.60 0.31
N VAL A 114 4.83 -3.75 0.32
CA VAL A 114 5.43 -5.07 0.53
C VAL A 114 5.14 -5.92 -0.70
N ARG A 115 6.18 -6.39 -1.40
CA ARG A 115 6.03 -7.25 -2.57
C ARG A 115 6.72 -8.58 -2.38
N PHE A 116 6.06 -9.64 -2.85
CA PHE A 116 6.61 -10.98 -2.91
C PHE A 116 6.67 -11.46 -4.34
N HIS A 117 7.82 -11.96 -4.75
CA HIS A 117 8.01 -12.58 -6.05
C HIS A 117 8.09 -14.10 -5.89
N PHE A 118 7.25 -14.80 -6.64
CA PHE A 118 7.21 -16.26 -6.70
C PHE A 118 7.41 -16.69 -8.14
N SER A 119 8.47 -17.45 -8.41
CA SER A 119 8.80 -18.06 -9.69
C SER A 119 9.17 -19.51 -9.42
N PRO A 120 8.22 -20.45 -9.53
CA PRO A 120 8.45 -21.85 -9.19
C PRO A 120 9.39 -22.51 -10.21
N PHE A 121 10.31 -23.35 -9.71
CA PHE A 121 11.19 -24.20 -10.50
C PHE A 121 11.43 -25.52 -9.75
N VAL A 122 12.05 -26.50 -10.41
CA VAL A 122 12.46 -27.76 -9.78
C VAL A 122 13.96 -27.72 -9.51
N SER A 123 14.37 -28.00 -8.27
CA SER A 123 15.79 -28.07 -7.89
C SER A 123 15.98 -29.00 -6.70
N GLN A 124 16.98 -29.89 -6.79
CA GLN A 124 17.24 -30.91 -5.78
C GLN A 124 15.96 -31.73 -5.51
N ASP A 125 15.59 -31.92 -4.23
CA ASP A 125 14.40 -32.65 -3.81
C ASP A 125 13.13 -31.76 -3.76
N PHE A 126 13.21 -30.51 -4.21
CA PHE A 126 12.12 -29.54 -4.15
C PHE A 126 11.54 -29.25 -5.54
N ASN A 127 10.25 -29.56 -5.70
CA ASN A 127 9.44 -29.07 -6.81
C ASN A 127 8.62 -27.86 -6.35
N LEU A 128 9.07 -26.64 -6.59
CA LEU A 128 8.40 -25.44 -6.07
C LEU A 128 6.95 -25.27 -6.57
N ASN A 129 6.57 -25.94 -7.66
CA ASN A 129 5.19 -25.97 -8.16
C ASN A 129 4.21 -26.69 -7.20
N SER A 130 4.71 -27.56 -6.32
CA SER A 130 3.89 -28.27 -5.32
C SER A 130 3.88 -27.57 -3.97
N ALA A 131 4.50 -26.40 -3.83
CA ALA A 131 4.53 -25.66 -2.58
C ALA A 131 3.11 -25.20 -2.21
N LYS A 132 2.77 -25.35 -0.94
CA LYS A 132 1.52 -24.82 -0.38
C LYS A 132 1.77 -24.25 1.02
N PHE A 133 1.59 -22.94 1.15
CA PHE A 133 2.01 -22.20 2.34
C PHE A 133 1.20 -20.92 2.54
N SER A 134 1.29 -20.37 3.75
CA SER A 134 0.70 -19.09 4.10
C SER A 134 1.80 -18.05 4.38
N VAL A 135 1.50 -16.79 4.09
CA VAL A 135 2.37 -15.65 4.36
C VAL A 135 1.66 -14.67 5.26
N PHE A 136 2.34 -14.26 6.32
CA PHE A 136 1.88 -13.25 7.25
C PHE A 136 2.79 -12.03 7.20
N VAL A 137 2.20 -10.83 7.23
CA VAL A 137 2.89 -9.55 7.36
C VAL A 137 2.42 -8.93 8.67
N GLY A 138 3.28 -8.90 9.68
CA GLY A 138 2.88 -8.64 11.06
C GLY A 138 1.83 -9.66 11.51
N GLU A 139 0.66 -9.17 11.96
CA GLU A 139 -0.45 -10.02 12.40
C GLU A 139 -1.41 -10.41 11.25
N PHE A 140 -1.20 -9.90 10.04
CA PHE A 140 -2.14 -10.06 8.93
C PHE A 140 -1.78 -11.26 8.05
N LEU A 141 -2.72 -12.18 7.86
CA LEU A 141 -2.63 -13.24 6.87
C LEU A 141 -2.86 -12.64 5.47
N VAL A 142 -1.79 -12.40 4.73
CA VAL A 142 -1.86 -11.75 3.41
C VAL A 142 -2.01 -12.75 2.27
N LEU A 143 -1.49 -13.97 2.45
CA LEU A 143 -1.67 -15.09 1.53
C LEU A 143 -1.98 -16.35 2.35
N GLY A 144 -3.13 -16.97 2.12
CA GLY A 144 -3.53 -18.21 2.79
C GLY A 144 -3.58 -19.37 1.80
N ASP A 145 -3.03 -20.53 2.19
CA ASP A 145 -3.04 -21.75 1.37
C ASP A 145 -2.49 -21.53 -0.06
N PHE A 146 -1.56 -20.59 -0.21
CA PHE A 146 -1.06 -20.11 -1.49
C PHE A 146 -0.19 -21.16 -2.18
N SER A 147 -0.38 -21.27 -3.49
CA SER A 147 0.41 -22.07 -4.41
C SER A 147 0.43 -21.36 -5.76
N THR A 148 1.51 -21.54 -6.53
CA THR A 148 1.59 -21.04 -7.90
C THR A 148 2.40 -21.98 -8.78
N GLN A 149 2.03 -22.05 -10.05
CA GLN A 149 2.76 -22.77 -11.11
C GLN A 149 3.37 -21.79 -12.14
N VAL A 150 3.14 -20.49 -11.96
CA VAL A 150 3.62 -19.42 -12.85
C VAL A 150 4.34 -18.35 -12.04
N VAL A 151 5.04 -17.46 -12.73
CA VAL A 151 5.64 -16.29 -12.10
C VAL A 151 4.53 -15.34 -11.64
N VAL A 152 4.51 -15.00 -10.36
CA VAL A 152 3.53 -14.09 -9.75
C VAL A 152 4.24 -13.10 -8.85
N VAL A 153 3.85 -11.83 -8.95
CA VAL A 153 4.20 -10.79 -7.98
C VAL A 153 2.94 -10.45 -7.19
N LYS A 154 3.03 -10.53 -5.86
CA LYS A 154 1.96 -10.13 -4.94
C LYS A 154 2.37 -8.85 -4.25
N GLU A 155 1.57 -7.80 -4.41
CA GLU A 155 1.82 -6.46 -3.85
C GLU A 155 0.78 -6.13 -2.79
N PHE A 156 1.27 -5.67 -1.63
CA PHE A 156 0.45 -5.25 -0.50
C PHE A 156 0.84 -3.84 -0.06
N VAL A 157 -0.16 -3.04 0.29
CA VAL A 157 0.01 -1.76 0.97
C VAL A 157 -0.35 -1.97 2.43
N VAL A 158 0.60 -1.67 3.32
CA VAL A 158 0.46 -1.89 4.77
C VAL A 158 0.89 -0.66 5.54
N LYS A 159 0.17 -0.34 6.61
CA LYS A 159 0.62 0.66 7.58
C LYS A 159 1.46 -0.02 8.65
N VAL A 160 2.68 0.48 8.86
CA VAL A 160 3.60 -0.03 9.86
C VAL A 160 3.84 1.04 10.93
N GLU A 161 3.49 0.71 12.17
CA GLU A 161 3.55 1.61 13.33
C GLU A 161 4.57 1.16 14.40
N ILE A 162 5.32 0.10 14.09
CA ILE A 162 6.30 -0.52 14.99
C ILE A 162 7.68 -0.53 14.32
N ASP A 163 8.72 -0.51 15.13
CA ASP A 163 10.12 -0.41 14.67
C ASP A 163 10.61 -1.66 13.92
N VAL A 164 9.89 -2.78 14.01
CA VAL A 164 10.25 -4.03 13.34
C VAL A 164 9.04 -4.64 12.65
N LEU A 165 9.09 -4.73 11.32
CA LEU A 165 8.13 -5.48 10.53
C LEU A 165 8.58 -6.94 10.42
N GLU A 166 7.71 -7.87 10.81
CA GLU A 166 7.95 -9.31 10.68
C GLU A 166 7.17 -9.86 9.48
N ILE A 167 7.84 -10.64 8.64
CA ILE A 167 7.22 -11.39 7.55
C ILE A 167 7.46 -12.88 7.81
N MET A 168 6.39 -13.64 7.96
CA MET A 168 6.44 -15.05 8.33
C MET A 168 5.88 -15.93 7.22
N PHE A 169 6.63 -16.97 6.87
CA PHE A 169 6.23 -18.02 5.93
C PHE A 169 5.95 -19.30 6.69
N ARG A 170 4.76 -19.86 6.49
CA ARG A 170 4.28 -21.07 7.19
C ARG A 170 3.78 -22.12 6.20
N PRO A 171 4.49 -23.25 6.03
CA PRO A 171 3.98 -24.37 5.24
C PRO A 171 2.67 -24.93 5.77
N VAL A 172 1.77 -25.33 4.88
CA VAL A 172 0.50 -25.96 5.28
C VAL A 172 0.76 -27.42 5.71
N ASN A 173 0.06 -27.89 6.74
CA ASN A 173 0.10 -29.27 7.28
C ASN A 173 1.43 -29.75 7.91
N GLY A 174 2.42 -28.88 8.16
CA GLY A 174 3.62 -29.22 8.94
C GLY A 174 4.62 -30.18 8.26
N SER A 175 4.28 -30.82 7.13
CA SER A 175 5.19 -31.65 6.34
C SER A 175 5.51 -31.07 4.96
N GLY A 176 4.93 -29.92 4.62
CA GLY A 176 5.16 -29.23 3.34
C GLY A 176 6.32 -28.23 3.40
N PHE A 177 6.37 -27.38 2.38
CA PHE A 177 7.30 -26.25 2.31
C PHE A 177 6.64 -25.04 1.64
N GLY A 178 7.20 -23.86 1.93
CA GLY A 178 6.93 -22.62 1.19
C GLY A 178 8.21 -22.07 0.57
N PHE A 179 8.08 -21.07 -0.29
CA PHE A 179 9.26 -20.45 -0.90
C PHE A 179 9.00 -18.99 -1.26
N VAL A 180 10.08 -18.25 -1.51
CA VAL A 180 10.04 -16.92 -2.10
C VAL A 180 11.32 -16.67 -2.90
N ASN A 181 11.21 -15.99 -4.04
CA ASN A 181 12.35 -15.64 -4.90
C ASN A 181 12.87 -14.23 -4.59
N ALA A 182 11.98 -13.29 -4.28
CA ALA A 182 12.36 -11.95 -3.84
C ALA A 182 11.33 -11.32 -2.92
N ILE A 183 11.81 -10.44 -2.05
CA ILE A 183 10.98 -9.61 -1.16
C ILE A 183 11.36 -8.15 -1.38
N GLU A 184 10.37 -7.30 -1.61
CA GLU A 184 10.51 -5.84 -1.53
C GLU A 184 9.76 -5.33 -0.30
N VAL A 185 10.39 -4.47 0.51
CA VAL A 185 9.75 -3.70 1.59
C VAL A 185 10.27 -2.28 1.52
N PHE A 186 9.43 -1.33 1.17
CA PHE A 186 9.85 0.07 1.10
C PHE A 186 8.75 1.05 1.49
N SER A 187 9.14 2.18 2.06
CA SER A 187 8.21 3.21 2.54
C SER A 187 7.56 3.93 1.35
N ALA A 188 6.25 4.17 1.44
CA ALA A 188 5.51 5.06 0.55
C ALA A 188 5.45 6.49 1.15
N PRO A 189 5.05 7.49 0.36
CA PRO A 189 4.68 8.80 0.89
C PRO A 189 3.57 8.73 1.94
N ASN A 190 3.55 9.69 2.86
CA ASN A 190 2.54 9.75 3.93
C ASN A 190 1.11 9.97 3.42
N ASP A 191 0.98 10.59 2.25
CA ASP A 191 -0.27 10.88 1.55
C ASP A 191 -0.69 9.77 0.57
N PHE A 192 -0.01 8.62 0.56
CA PHE A 192 -0.31 7.53 -0.37
C PHE A 192 -1.68 6.88 -0.11
N ILE A 193 -2.04 6.67 1.16
CA ILE A 193 -3.38 6.25 1.61
C ILE A 193 -3.77 7.17 2.76
N ILE A 194 -4.85 7.93 2.58
CA ILE A 194 -5.37 8.87 3.56
C ILE A 194 -6.76 8.42 4.06
N ASP A 195 -7.11 8.79 5.29
CA ASP A 195 -8.41 8.45 5.87
C ASP A 195 -9.52 9.42 5.44
N ASP A 196 -9.15 10.65 5.08
CA ASP A 196 -10.10 11.71 4.74
C ASP A 196 -10.50 11.62 3.27
N GLY A 197 -11.81 11.76 3.00
CA GLY A 197 -12.35 11.90 1.64
C GLY A 197 -12.65 10.59 0.90
N ALA A 198 -12.34 9.43 1.48
CA ALA A 198 -12.76 8.14 0.95
C ALA A 198 -14.28 7.97 1.06
N ARG A 199 -14.91 7.48 -0.01
CA ARG A 199 -16.37 7.27 -0.06
C ARG A 199 -16.70 5.79 0.04
N PHE A 200 -17.75 5.43 0.73
CA PHE A 200 -18.24 4.06 0.82
C PHE A 200 -19.47 3.88 -0.05
N ILE A 201 -19.44 2.95 -1.00
CA ILE A 201 -20.59 2.53 -1.79
C ILE A 201 -21.16 1.27 -1.15
N THR A 202 -22.30 1.44 -0.50
CA THR A 202 -23.02 0.34 0.16
C THR A 202 -23.63 -0.60 -0.87
N ALA A 203 -23.96 -1.83 -0.46
CA ALA A 203 -24.73 -2.77 -1.28
C ALA A 203 -26.12 -2.25 -1.72
N SER A 204 -26.63 -1.19 -1.08
CA SER A 204 -27.89 -0.53 -1.48
C SER A 204 -27.71 0.58 -2.52
N GLY A 205 -26.46 0.90 -2.88
CA GLY A 205 -26.12 2.00 -3.78
C GLY A 205 -26.06 3.38 -3.11
N ALA A 206 -26.22 3.45 -1.79
CA ALA A 206 -25.98 4.67 -1.03
C ALA A 206 -24.47 4.96 -0.91
N THR A 207 -24.12 6.25 -0.96
CA THR A 207 -22.73 6.73 -0.83
C THR A 207 -22.56 7.41 0.52
N GLU A 208 -21.67 6.89 1.35
CA GLU A 208 -21.35 7.38 2.69
C GLU A 208 -19.87 7.76 2.78
N GLU A 209 -19.44 8.34 3.90
CA GLU A 209 -18.03 8.55 4.20
C GLU A 209 -17.41 7.25 4.74
N TYR A 210 -16.22 6.89 4.27
CA TYR A 210 -15.46 5.77 4.81
C TYR A 210 -14.31 6.27 5.67
N THR A 211 -14.15 5.71 6.87
CA THR A 211 -13.07 6.09 7.80
C THR A 211 -12.13 4.92 8.08
N ASN A 212 -10.91 5.24 8.52
CA ASN A 212 -9.87 4.26 8.86
C ASN A 212 -9.42 3.40 7.67
N LEU A 213 -9.37 4.00 6.47
CA LEU A 213 -8.79 3.36 5.28
C LEU A 213 -7.30 3.09 5.44
N SER A 214 -6.54 4.02 6.02
CA SER A 214 -5.10 3.92 6.24
C SER A 214 -4.70 2.73 7.13
N SER A 215 -5.61 2.27 7.99
CA SER A 215 -5.40 1.12 8.87
C SER A 215 -5.59 -0.24 8.18
N ARG A 216 -6.11 -0.25 6.95
CA ARG A 216 -6.39 -1.48 6.20
C ARG A 216 -5.13 -1.98 5.50
N VAL A 217 -5.01 -3.30 5.41
CA VAL A 217 -4.06 -3.95 4.52
C VAL A 217 -4.74 -4.15 3.17
N LEU A 218 -4.09 -3.69 2.11
CA LEU A 218 -4.64 -3.69 0.76
C LEU A 218 -3.79 -4.59 -0.14
N GLU A 219 -4.36 -5.61 -0.76
CA GLU A 219 -3.74 -6.40 -1.83
C GLU A 219 -4.06 -5.74 -3.18
N VAL A 220 -3.06 -5.37 -3.96
CA VAL A 220 -3.30 -4.78 -5.29
C VAL A 220 -3.70 -5.87 -6.28
N ILE A 221 -4.88 -5.72 -6.89
CA ILE A 221 -5.44 -6.67 -7.87
C ILE A 221 -5.27 -6.14 -9.29
N HIS A 222 -5.64 -4.87 -9.51
CA HIS A 222 -5.52 -4.20 -10.81
C HIS A 222 -4.86 -2.84 -10.65
N ARG A 223 -4.06 -2.47 -11.66
CA ARG A 223 -3.46 -1.15 -11.82
C ARG A 223 -3.39 -0.81 -13.30
N ILE A 224 -4.21 0.14 -13.71
CA ILE A 224 -4.60 0.35 -15.11
C ILE A 224 -4.21 1.75 -15.57
N ASN A 225 -3.46 1.82 -16.66
CA ASN A 225 -3.13 3.05 -17.37
C ASN A 225 -4.16 3.26 -18.51
N VAL A 226 -5.19 4.07 -18.25
CA VAL A 226 -6.37 4.17 -19.13
C VAL A 226 -6.03 5.00 -20.37
N GLY A 227 -6.26 4.44 -21.55
CA GLY A 227 -5.81 5.01 -22.82
C GLY A 227 -4.29 5.02 -22.99
N GLY A 228 -3.54 4.40 -22.07
CA GLY A 228 -2.09 4.43 -22.03
C GLY A 228 -1.44 3.14 -22.52
N LEU A 229 -0.10 3.13 -22.48
CA LEU A 229 0.71 1.93 -22.74
C LEU A 229 1.09 1.27 -21.42
N ASN A 230 1.58 0.03 -21.52
CA ASN A 230 2.14 -0.69 -20.39
C ASN A 230 3.32 0.07 -19.78
N LEU A 231 3.24 0.36 -18.47
CA LEU A 231 4.32 0.94 -17.69
C LEU A 231 4.95 -0.14 -16.83
N THR A 232 6.28 -0.23 -16.88
CA THR A 232 7.05 -1.16 -16.05
C THR A 232 7.62 -0.42 -14.84
N PRO A 233 8.16 -1.15 -13.84
CA PRO A 233 8.82 -0.54 -12.69
C PRO A 233 9.90 0.50 -13.07
N PHE A 234 10.52 0.37 -14.25
CA PHE A 234 11.52 1.31 -14.73
C PHE A 234 10.97 2.73 -14.99
N ASN A 235 9.68 2.84 -15.34
CA ASN A 235 9.02 4.10 -15.71
C ASN A 235 8.00 4.57 -14.65
N ASP A 236 8.00 3.97 -13.45
CA ASP A 236 7.07 4.31 -12.36
C ASP A 236 7.83 4.83 -11.14
N THR A 237 7.23 5.80 -10.45
CA THR A 237 7.79 6.49 -9.28
C THR A 237 7.89 5.64 -8.02
N LEU A 238 7.13 4.54 -7.94
CA LEU A 238 7.16 3.57 -6.85
C LEU A 238 7.36 2.14 -7.39
N TRP A 239 8.00 2.02 -8.56
CA TRP A 239 8.33 0.75 -9.21
C TRP A 239 7.12 -0.16 -9.44
N ARG A 240 5.94 0.41 -9.67
CA ARG A 240 4.70 -0.30 -9.98
C ARG A 240 4.63 -0.64 -11.46
N THR A 241 3.78 -1.62 -11.78
CA THR A 241 3.42 -1.94 -13.16
C THR A 241 1.99 -1.47 -13.43
N TRP A 242 1.77 -0.72 -14.51
CA TRP A 242 0.45 -0.29 -14.96
C TRP A 242 0.16 -0.91 -16.31
N ILE A 243 -0.95 -1.65 -16.44
CA ILE A 243 -1.32 -2.32 -17.69
C ILE A 243 -2.35 -1.49 -18.48
N PRO A 244 -2.43 -1.63 -19.81
CA PRO A 244 -3.45 -0.97 -20.62
C PRO A 244 -4.88 -1.38 -20.23
N ASP A 245 -5.85 -0.50 -20.47
CA ASP A 245 -7.27 -0.74 -20.16
C ASP A 245 -8.04 -1.53 -21.24
N GLU A 246 -7.45 -1.71 -22.42
CA GLU A 246 -8.17 -2.12 -23.63
C GLU A 246 -8.92 -3.45 -23.48
N ASP A 247 -8.33 -4.42 -22.78
CA ASP A 247 -8.92 -5.75 -22.58
C ASP A 247 -10.05 -5.76 -21.55
N PHE A 248 -10.24 -4.67 -20.80
CA PHE A 248 -11.30 -4.54 -19.79
C PHE A 248 -12.50 -3.74 -20.31
N LEU A 249 -12.38 -3.06 -21.45
CA LEU A 249 -13.48 -2.31 -22.05
C LEU A 249 -14.61 -3.25 -22.50
N VAL A 250 -15.83 -3.02 -22.00
CA VAL A 250 -17.01 -3.80 -22.40
C VAL A 250 -17.38 -3.51 -23.85
N PHE A 251 -17.36 -2.24 -24.24
CA PHE A 251 -17.64 -1.80 -25.61
C PHE A 251 -16.53 -0.89 -26.12
N LYS A 252 -15.50 -1.46 -26.76
CA LYS A 252 -14.34 -0.68 -27.25
C LYS A 252 -14.72 0.53 -28.11
N TYR A 253 -15.80 0.43 -28.89
CA TYR A 253 -16.25 1.51 -29.77
C TYR A 253 -16.81 2.74 -29.04
N THR A 254 -17.17 2.64 -27.75
CA THR A 254 -17.66 3.79 -26.96
C THR A 254 -16.53 4.64 -26.39
N ALA A 255 -15.29 4.13 -26.40
CA ALA A 255 -14.11 4.81 -25.88
C ALA A 255 -13.25 5.36 -27.01
N LYS A 256 -12.68 6.54 -26.80
CA LYS A 256 -11.69 7.15 -27.68
C LYS A 256 -10.47 7.54 -26.88
N ARG A 257 -9.30 7.08 -27.30
CA ARG A 257 -8.03 7.38 -26.65
C ARG A 257 -7.65 8.85 -26.87
N VAL A 258 -7.21 9.50 -25.80
CA VAL A 258 -6.61 10.84 -25.81
C VAL A 258 -5.23 10.78 -25.17
N VAL A 259 -4.28 11.52 -25.74
CA VAL A 259 -2.89 11.59 -25.27
C VAL A 259 -2.43 13.04 -25.35
N THR A 260 -1.69 13.48 -24.34
CA THR A 260 -0.93 14.72 -24.37
C THR A 260 0.56 14.46 -24.12
N THR A 261 1.41 15.38 -24.56
CA THR A 261 2.84 15.41 -24.22
C THR A 261 3.13 16.41 -23.09
N ASP A 262 2.13 17.17 -22.66
CA ASP A 262 2.30 18.18 -21.63
C ASP A 262 2.39 17.54 -20.25
N THR A 263 3.36 18.00 -19.45
CA THR A 263 3.50 17.57 -18.06
C THR A 263 2.28 17.97 -17.25
N PRO A 264 1.70 17.07 -16.43
CA PRO A 264 0.58 17.43 -15.58
C PRO A 264 0.91 18.56 -14.61
N ASN A 265 -0.06 19.45 -14.40
CA ASN A 265 0.07 20.62 -13.55
C ASN A 265 -0.18 20.25 -12.07
N TYR A 266 0.80 19.61 -11.45
CA TYR A 266 0.75 19.24 -10.02
C TYR A 266 0.67 20.48 -9.11
N GLN A 267 -0.20 20.41 -8.11
CA GLN A 267 -0.43 21.50 -7.16
C GLN A 267 0.06 21.11 -5.77
N LYS A 268 0.72 22.03 -5.06
CA LYS A 268 1.21 21.79 -3.71
C LYS A 268 0.04 21.47 -2.76
N GLY A 269 0.05 20.27 -2.17
CA GLY A 269 -1.01 19.76 -1.30
C GLY A 269 -2.10 18.96 -2.03
N GLY A 270 -1.94 18.74 -3.34
CA GLY A 270 -2.81 17.89 -4.16
C GLY A 270 -2.15 16.55 -4.43
N SER A 271 -2.55 15.89 -5.52
CA SER A 271 -1.90 14.66 -5.97
C SER A 271 -0.41 14.91 -6.25
N THR A 272 0.40 13.87 -6.08
CA THR A 272 1.84 13.86 -6.34
C THR A 272 2.18 12.83 -7.42
N ARG A 273 3.44 12.80 -7.88
CA ARG A 273 3.90 11.83 -8.89
C ARG A 273 3.99 10.42 -8.32
N GLU A 274 4.08 10.30 -7.02
CA GLU A 274 4.13 9.03 -6.31
C GLU A 274 2.73 8.40 -6.21
N ILE A 275 1.66 9.19 -6.23
CA ILE A 275 0.28 8.67 -6.36
C ILE A 275 0.10 7.93 -7.69
N ALA A 276 0.50 8.54 -8.81
CA ALA A 276 0.61 7.88 -10.11
C ALA A 276 1.60 8.66 -10.99
N PRO A 277 2.37 7.99 -11.87
CA PRO A 277 3.36 8.66 -12.70
C PRO A 277 2.69 9.54 -13.76
N ASP A 278 3.44 10.51 -14.28
CA ASP A 278 2.95 11.48 -15.28
C ASP A 278 2.27 10.79 -16.47
N ASN A 279 2.83 9.66 -16.92
CA ASN A 279 2.30 8.85 -18.02
C ASN A 279 0.86 8.37 -17.82
N VAL A 280 0.38 8.21 -16.58
CA VAL A 280 -1.01 7.87 -16.29
C VAL A 280 -1.92 9.08 -16.52
N TYR A 281 -1.50 10.26 -16.07
CA TYR A 281 -2.27 11.49 -16.22
C TYR A 281 -2.14 12.14 -17.60
N MET A 282 -1.18 11.72 -18.41
CA MET A 282 -0.98 12.16 -19.80
C MET A 282 -1.84 11.38 -20.82
N THR A 283 -2.52 10.32 -20.38
CA THR A 283 -3.44 9.54 -21.23
C THR A 283 -4.81 9.42 -20.59
N ALA A 284 -5.83 9.27 -21.42
CA ALA A 284 -7.19 9.00 -20.99
C ALA A 284 -7.97 8.24 -22.06
N GLN A 285 -9.10 7.68 -21.66
CA GLN A 285 -10.21 7.39 -22.56
C GLN A 285 -11.27 8.48 -22.37
N GLU A 286 -11.75 9.04 -23.48
CA GLU A 286 -12.93 9.91 -23.53
C GLU A 286 -14.08 9.23 -24.26
N MET A 287 -15.28 9.83 -24.24
CA MET A 287 -16.42 9.28 -24.97
C MET A 287 -16.16 9.39 -26.49
N ASN A 288 -16.27 8.27 -27.21
CA ASN A 288 -16.15 8.30 -28.67
C ASN A 288 -17.41 8.87 -29.32
N ARG A 289 -17.34 10.13 -29.74
CA ARG A 289 -18.49 10.85 -30.33
C ARG A 289 -18.40 11.07 -31.83
N GLU A 290 -17.39 10.54 -32.52
CA GLU A 290 -17.15 10.82 -33.94
C GLU A 290 -18.34 10.41 -34.83
N ASN A 291 -18.99 9.30 -34.52
CA ASN A 291 -20.17 8.79 -35.24
C ASN A 291 -21.46 8.86 -34.41
N ALA A 292 -21.44 9.55 -33.27
CA ALA A 292 -22.58 9.66 -32.38
C ALA A 292 -23.47 10.84 -32.80
N THR A 293 -24.80 10.66 -32.71
CA THR A 293 -25.72 11.78 -32.90
C THR A 293 -25.50 12.84 -31.81
N ILE A 294 -25.82 14.11 -32.13
CA ILE A 294 -25.75 15.20 -31.16
C ILE A 294 -26.64 14.87 -29.97
N GLY A 295 -26.10 14.98 -28.75
CA GLY A 295 -26.82 14.64 -27.53
C GLY A 295 -26.95 13.14 -27.23
N ALA A 296 -26.35 12.24 -28.02
CA ALA A 296 -26.29 10.82 -27.67
C ALA A 296 -25.68 10.61 -26.28
N ARG A 297 -26.34 9.76 -25.49
CA ARG A 297 -25.95 9.41 -24.11
C ARG A 297 -25.58 7.94 -24.06
N PHE A 298 -24.36 7.66 -23.62
CA PHE A 298 -23.85 6.33 -23.36
C PHE A 298 -22.72 6.47 -22.34
N ASN A 299 -22.35 5.38 -21.71
CA ASN A 299 -21.21 5.33 -20.80
C ASN A 299 -20.05 4.63 -21.49
N ILE A 300 -18.83 4.96 -21.06
CA ILE A 300 -17.68 4.07 -21.22
C ILE A 300 -17.68 3.16 -20.00
N THR A 301 -17.53 1.86 -20.22
CA THR A 301 -17.63 0.85 -19.16
C THR A 301 -16.47 -0.12 -19.24
N TRP A 302 -15.88 -0.40 -18.08
CA TRP A 302 -14.84 -1.41 -17.89
C TRP A 302 -15.31 -2.46 -16.89
N ASP A 303 -15.04 -3.72 -17.20
CA ASP A 303 -15.28 -4.87 -16.32
C ASP A 303 -13.94 -5.46 -15.87
N PHE A 304 -13.61 -5.30 -14.59
CA PHE A 304 -12.37 -5.80 -14.01
C PHE A 304 -12.62 -7.10 -13.22
N PRO A 305 -12.04 -8.24 -13.60
CA PRO A 305 -12.21 -9.49 -12.85
C PRO A 305 -11.65 -9.36 -11.43
N VAL A 306 -12.45 -9.61 -10.41
CA VAL A 306 -12.02 -9.61 -9.00
C VAL A 306 -12.38 -10.94 -8.34
N VAL A 307 -11.69 -11.28 -7.25
CA VAL A 307 -11.97 -12.54 -6.54
C VAL A 307 -13.33 -12.45 -5.87
N SER A 308 -14.25 -13.36 -6.22
CA SER A 308 -15.53 -13.52 -5.53
C SER A 308 -15.33 -14.04 -4.09
N GLY A 309 -16.22 -13.68 -3.17
CA GLY A 309 -16.11 -14.11 -1.77
C GLY A 309 -16.22 -12.99 -0.74
N GLY A 310 -17.05 -11.97 -0.99
CA GLY A 310 -17.47 -11.00 0.01
C GLY A 310 -16.41 -9.97 0.44
N ALA A 311 -15.23 -9.95 -0.18
CA ALA A 311 -14.17 -9.02 0.22
C ALA A 311 -14.48 -7.60 -0.26
N ARG A 312 -14.34 -6.61 0.65
CA ARG A 312 -14.37 -5.19 0.25
C ARG A 312 -13.19 -4.84 -0.62
N HIS A 313 -13.40 -3.92 -1.54
CA HIS A 313 -12.34 -3.39 -2.39
C HIS A 313 -12.22 -1.88 -2.19
N LEU A 314 -10.98 -1.40 -2.22
CA LEU A 314 -10.67 -0.01 -2.50
C LEU A 314 -10.54 0.15 -4.03
N VAL A 315 -11.27 1.09 -4.59
CA VAL A 315 -11.18 1.52 -5.99
C VAL A 315 -10.70 2.96 -6.00
N ARG A 316 -9.48 3.18 -6.50
CA ARG A 316 -8.93 4.52 -6.72
C ARG A 316 -9.07 4.88 -8.19
N LEU A 317 -9.72 6.00 -8.48
CA LEU A 317 -9.86 6.53 -9.83
C LEU A 317 -8.97 7.76 -10.00
N HIS A 318 -8.21 7.78 -11.08
CA HIS A 318 -7.29 8.86 -11.42
C HIS A 318 -7.86 9.70 -12.57
N PHE A 319 -7.81 11.01 -12.40
CA PHE A 319 -8.34 11.98 -13.35
C PHE A 319 -7.33 13.13 -13.58
N CYS A 320 -7.28 13.60 -14.82
CA CYS A 320 -6.54 14.77 -15.25
C CYS A 320 -7.22 15.29 -16.51
N ASP A 321 -7.79 16.50 -16.46
CA ASP A 321 -8.52 17.06 -17.59
C ASP A 321 -7.56 17.52 -18.69
N ILE A 322 -7.34 16.64 -19.66
CA ILE A 322 -6.51 16.84 -20.85
C ILE A 322 -7.35 17.05 -22.12
N VAL A 323 -8.69 17.17 -22.00
CA VAL A 323 -9.62 17.26 -23.13
C VAL A 323 -10.32 18.63 -23.21
N SER A 324 -10.51 19.30 -22.08
CA SER A 324 -11.22 20.58 -22.05
C SER A 324 -10.35 21.73 -22.57
N SER A 325 -10.98 22.64 -23.32
CA SER A 325 -10.35 23.89 -23.78
C SER A 325 -10.37 25.00 -22.73
N SER A 326 -11.26 24.92 -21.73
CA SER A 326 -11.29 25.83 -20.58
C SER A 326 -11.87 25.14 -19.35
N LEU A 327 -11.68 25.77 -18.18
CA LEU A 327 -12.31 25.35 -16.93
C LEU A 327 -13.84 25.31 -17.05
N TYR A 328 -14.47 24.49 -16.21
CA TYR A 328 -15.94 24.38 -16.07
C TYR A 328 -16.69 23.93 -17.33
N GLN A 329 -16.04 23.19 -18.23
CA GLN A 329 -16.67 22.69 -19.47
C GLN A 329 -17.06 21.21 -19.44
N LEU A 330 -16.46 20.42 -18.55
CA LEU A 330 -16.61 18.97 -18.52
C LEU A 330 -17.33 18.55 -17.24
N TYR A 331 -18.61 18.15 -17.39
CA TYR A 331 -19.40 17.57 -16.31
C TYR A 331 -19.77 16.13 -16.65
N PHE A 332 -19.38 15.20 -15.79
CA PHE A 332 -19.66 13.79 -15.99
C PHE A 332 -20.00 13.08 -14.68
N ASN A 333 -20.54 11.88 -14.81
CA ASN A 333 -20.89 11.01 -13.70
C ASN A 333 -19.97 9.80 -13.70
N VAL A 334 -19.67 9.31 -12.50
CA VAL A 334 -18.91 8.10 -12.24
C VAL A 334 -19.85 7.08 -11.61
N TYR A 335 -19.79 5.86 -12.11
CA TYR A 335 -20.57 4.73 -11.61
C TYR A 335 -19.65 3.57 -11.25
N ILE A 336 -19.96 2.90 -10.16
CA ILE A 336 -19.27 1.67 -9.72
C ILE A 336 -20.34 0.64 -9.40
N ASN A 337 -20.24 -0.55 -10.00
CA ASN A 337 -21.25 -1.61 -9.96
C ASN A 337 -22.66 -1.07 -10.25
N ASP A 338 -22.77 -0.26 -11.31
CA ASP A 338 -23.98 0.41 -11.77
C ASP A 338 -24.62 1.41 -10.77
N TYR A 339 -24.02 1.59 -9.58
CA TYR A 339 -24.40 2.62 -8.63
C TYR A 339 -23.70 3.93 -8.89
N SER A 340 -24.39 5.04 -8.63
CA SER A 340 -23.86 6.39 -8.78
C SER A 340 -22.81 6.71 -7.71
N ALA A 341 -21.53 6.60 -8.06
CA ALA A 341 -20.40 6.89 -7.18
C ALA A 341 -20.11 8.40 -7.03
N TYR A 342 -20.21 9.15 -8.13
CA TYR A 342 -20.03 10.61 -8.15
C TYR A 342 -20.89 11.23 -9.24
N LYS A 343 -21.68 12.26 -8.90
CA LYS A 343 -22.51 12.99 -9.87
C LYS A 343 -21.94 14.36 -10.20
N ASN A 344 -22.11 14.79 -11.45
CA ASN A 344 -21.78 16.13 -11.94
C ASN A 344 -20.33 16.54 -11.61
N LEU A 345 -19.40 15.59 -11.71
CA LEU A 345 -17.99 15.80 -11.48
C LEU A 345 -17.43 16.79 -12.50
N ASP A 346 -16.83 17.86 -12.00
CA ASP A 346 -16.02 18.82 -12.75
C ASP A 346 -14.64 18.89 -12.09
N LEU A 347 -13.63 18.40 -12.80
CA LEU A 347 -12.26 18.28 -12.30
C LEU A 347 -11.64 19.65 -11.98
N SER A 348 -12.07 20.72 -12.65
CA SER A 348 -11.58 22.07 -12.37
C SER A 348 -11.97 22.58 -10.98
N THR A 349 -13.00 22.01 -10.37
CA THR A 349 -13.45 22.34 -9.00
C THR A 349 -12.85 21.45 -7.91
N MET A 350 -12.22 20.31 -8.30
CA MET A 350 -11.69 19.33 -7.35
C MET A 350 -10.23 19.58 -6.96
N THR A 351 -9.53 20.41 -7.74
CA THR A 351 -8.13 20.76 -7.49
C THR A 351 -8.03 21.94 -6.53
N ILE A 352 -6.89 22.08 -5.83
CA ILE A 352 -6.69 23.14 -4.80
C ILE A 352 -6.95 24.54 -5.37
N ARG A 353 -6.50 24.79 -6.59
CA ARG A 353 -6.80 25.97 -7.39
C ARG A 353 -7.31 25.55 -8.76
N PRO A 354 -8.40 26.13 -9.27
CA PRO A 354 -8.93 25.75 -10.58
C PRO A 354 -7.88 25.85 -11.69
N MET A 355 -7.53 24.70 -12.27
CA MET A 355 -6.52 24.59 -13.33
C MET A 355 -6.78 23.33 -14.17
N LEU A 356 -6.56 23.42 -15.48
CA LEU A 356 -6.61 22.27 -16.38
C LEU A 356 -5.36 21.40 -16.25
N SER A 357 -5.45 20.16 -16.71
CA SER A 357 -4.35 19.18 -16.66
C SER A 357 -3.76 19.00 -15.25
N SER A 358 -4.54 19.27 -14.20
CA SER A 358 -4.15 19.05 -12.81
C SER A 358 -4.59 17.67 -12.35
N PRO A 359 -3.65 16.80 -11.93
CA PRO A 359 -3.99 15.48 -11.41
C PRO A 359 -4.85 15.52 -10.15
N TRP A 360 -5.86 14.67 -10.14
CA TRP A 360 -6.73 14.42 -9.00
C TRP A 360 -7.08 12.94 -8.94
N TYR A 361 -7.23 12.41 -7.74
CA TYR A 361 -7.70 11.05 -7.53
C TYR A 361 -8.80 11.03 -6.47
N ILE A 362 -9.58 9.96 -6.48
CA ILE A 362 -10.61 9.71 -5.47
C ILE A 362 -10.72 8.23 -5.16
N ASP A 363 -10.90 7.95 -3.88
CA ASP A 363 -10.98 6.61 -3.31
C ASP A 363 -12.42 6.23 -2.96
N PHE A 364 -12.83 5.06 -3.44
CA PHE A 364 -14.09 4.43 -3.12
C PHE A 364 -13.86 3.09 -2.43
N VAL A 365 -14.49 2.86 -1.29
CA VAL A 365 -14.63 1.53 -0.70
C VAL A 365 -15.94 0.94 -1.19
N VAL A 366 -15.89 -0.29 -1.68
CA VAL A 366 -17.02 -0.94 -2.33
C VAL A 366 -17.22 -2.31 -1.71
N ASP A 367 -18.44 -2.60 -1.26
CA ASP A 367 -18.82 -3.95 -0.86
C ASP A 367 -18.81 -4.88 -2.08
N SER A 368 -18.40 -6.15 -1.89
CA SER A 368 -18.51 -7.14 -2.95
C SER A 368 -19.99 -7.42 -3.22
N ASP A 369 -20.34 -7.47 -4.50
CA ASP A 369 -21.64 -7.98 -4.98
C ASP A 369 -21.57 -9.47 -5.35
N ASP A 370 -20.45 -10.14 -5.02
CA ASP A 370 -20.11 -11.53 -5.35
C ASP A 370 -20.19 -11.89 -6.84
N SER A 371 -20.27 -10.90 -7.73
CA SER A 371 -20.30 -11.12 -9.19
C SER A 371 -18.97 -11.62 -9.74
N GLY A 372 -17.88 -11.43 -9.00
CA GLY A 372 -16.51 -11.67 -9.46
C GLY A 372 -16.00 -10.60 -10.43
N VAL A 373 -16.72 -9.50 -10.59
CA VAL A 373 -16.35 -8.38 -11.47
C VAL A 373 -16.55 -7.05 -10.71
N MET A 374 -15.61 -6.14 -10.85
CA MET A 374 -15.76 -4.75 -10.47
C MET A 374 -16.05 -3.95 -11.74
N ARG A 375 -17.29 -3.48 -11.89
CA ARG A 375 -17.71 -2.68 -13.05
C ARG A 375 -17.53 -1.21 -12.75
N ILE A 376 -16.80 -0.50 -13.60
CA ILE A 376 -16.59 0.95 -13.47
C ILE A 376 -17.10 1.60 -14.76
N SER A 377 -17.85 2.68 -14.65
CA SER A 377 -18.32 3.44 -15.81
C SER A 377 -18.21 4.93 -15.62
N VAL A 378 -17.95 5.66 -16.71
CA VAL A 378 -18.06 7.12 -16.76
C VAL A 378 -18.99 7.53 -17.90
N GLY A 379 -19.81 8.54 -17.67
CA GLY A 379 -20.82 8.98 -18.64
C GLY A 379 -21.24 10.44 -18.45
N PRO A 380 -21.96 11.02 -19.42
CA PRO A 380 -22.22 12.45 -19.42
C PRO A 380 -23.19 12.84 -18.30
N SER A 381 -22.94 13.99 -17.66
CA SER A 381 -23.88 14.61 -16.72
C SER A 381 -25.04 15.28 -17.43
N ASP A 382 -26.18 15.44 -16.76
CA ASP A 382 -27.31 16.26 -17.23
C ASP A 382 -27.00 17.77 -17.24
N TRP A 383 -25.90 18.19 -16.59
CA TRP A 383 -25.42 19.56 -16.61
C TRP A 383 -24.61 19.89 -17.87
N SER A 384 -24.20 18.86 -18.61
CA SER A 384 -23.50 19.03 -19.88
C SER A 384 -24.47 19.40 -21.00
N THR A 385 -24.11 20.41 -21.80
CA THR A 385 -24.88 20.72 -23.01
C THR A 385 -24.74 19.59 -24.04
N PRO A 386 -25.71 19.38 -24.94
CA PRO A 386 -25.65 18.29 -25.93
C PRO A 386 -24.38 18.26 -26.80
N LEU A 387 -23.72 19.40 -26.99
CA LEU A 387 -22.48 19.55 -27.75
C LEU A 387 -21.21 19.31 -26.91
N LYS A 388 -21.31 19.37 -25.57
CA LYS A 388 -20.18 19.24 -24.63
C LYS A 388 -20.23 17.99 -23.76
N MET A 389 -21.19 17.09 -24.02
CA MET A 389 -21.28 15.82 -23.33
C MET A 389 -20.02 14.99 -23.56
N ASN A 390 -19.23 14.81 -22.51
CA ASN A 390 -18.07 13.95 -22.52
C ASN A 390 -17.86 13.39 -21.10
N ALA A 391 -16.96 12.43 -20.96
CA ALA A 391 -16.53 11.86 -19.69
C ALA A 391 -15.13 11.28 -19.91
N ILE A 392 -14.26 11.39 -18.91
CA ILE A 392 -12.88 10.90 -19.03
C ILE A 392 -12.47 10.05 -17.83
N LEU A 393 -11.48 9.19 -18.05
CA LEU A 393 -10.77 8.46 -17.00
C LEU A 393 -9.31 8.27 -17.43
N ASN A 394 -8.36 8.50 -16.51
CA ASN A 394 -6.92 8.45 -16.80
C ASN A 394 -6.26 7.20 -16.20
N GLY A 395 -6.77 6.69 -15.07
CA GLY A 395 -6.22 5.50 -14.43
C GLY A 395 -7.16 4.88 -13.41
N VAL A 396 -6.93 3.60 -13.11
CA VAL A 396 -7.69 2.83 -12.10
C VAL A 396 -6.74 1.99 -11.27
N GLU A 397 -6.87 2.00 -9.96
CA GLU A 397 -6.30 0.97 -9.07
C GLU A 397 -7.44 0.27 -8.33
N ILE A 398 -7.41 -1.06 -8.29
CA ILE A 398 -8.36 -1.88 -7.52
C ILE A 398 -7.56 -2.71 -6.55
N MET A 399 -7.84 -2.54 -5.26
CA MET A 399 -7.14 -3.20 -4.18
C MET A 399 -8.13 -3.93 -3.28
N LYS A 400 -7.92 -5.22 -3.04
CA LYS A 400 -8.72 -6.02 -2.13
C LYS A 400 -8.32 -5.71 -0.69
N MET A 401 -9.30 -5.45 0.18
CA MET A 401 -9.05 -5.32 1.62
C MET A 401 -8.82 -6.70 2.23
N VAL A 402 -7.63 -6.91 2.77
CA VAL A 402 -7.28 -8.16 3.47
C VAL A 402 -8.08 -8.23 4.77
N HIS A 403 -8.80 -9.34 4.95
CA HIS A 403 -9.58 -9.57 6.16
C HIS A 403 -8.65 -9.78 7.35
N VAL A 404 -8.95 -9.15 8.47
CA VAL A 404 -8.31 -9.51 9.75
C VAL A 404 -8.91 -10.84 10.17
N THR A 405 -8.25 -11.95 9.83
CA THR A 405 -8.54 -13.22 10.51
C THR A 405 -8.25 -12.97 11.98
N GLY A 406 -9.32 -12.83 12.77
CA GLY A 406 -9.22 -12.62 14.21
C GLY A 406 -8.36 -13.71 14.81
N SER A 407 -7.11 -13.37 15.11
CA SER A 407 -6.27 -14.20 15.93
C SER A 407 -7.01 -14.34 17.26
N LYS A 408 -7.58 -15.51 17.52
CA LYS A 408 -7.97 -15.94 18.86
C LYS A 408 -6.71 -16.19 19.71
N THR A 409 -5.73 -15.28 19.69
CA THR A 409 -4.70 -15.23 20.71
C THR A 409 -5.29 -14.46 21.88
N GLY A 410 -5.82 -15.22 22.84
CA GLY A 410 -6.44 -14.69 24.04
C GLY A 410 -5.53 -13.69 24.75
N LYS A 411 -5.85 -12.40 24.65
CA LYS A 411 -5.36 -11.36 25.57
C LYS A 411 -6.05 -11.51 26.94
N LYS A 412 -5.86 -12.66 27.60
CA LYS A 412 -6.23 -12.89 29.01
C LYS A 412 -4.99 -12.91 29.91
N LYS A 413 -4.13 -11.88 29.89
CA LYS A 413 -3.09 -11.74 30.92
C LYS A 413 -2.86 -10.33 31.49
N LYS A 414 -3.48 -9.26 30.98
CA LYS A 414 -3.34 -7.92 31.57
C LYS A 414 -4.34 -7.60 32.71
N ARG A 415 -5.54 -8.20 32.73
CA ARG A 415 -6.54 -7.95 33.80
C ARG A 415 -6.23 -8.65 35.13
N VAL A 416 -5.54 -9.80 35.10
CA VAL A 416 -5.23 -10.57 36.32
C VAL A 416 -4.16 -9.87 37.16
N TRP A 417 -3.11 -9.31 36.53
CA TRP A 417 -2.06 -8.60 37.27
C TRP A 417 -2.61 -7.36 37.99
N ILE A 418 -3.50 -6.60 37.34
CA ILE A 418 -4.10 -5.39 37.93
C ILE A 418 -5.00 -5.75 39.12
N LEU A 419 -5.78 -6.83 39.04
CA LEU A 419 -6.58 -7.34 40.16
C LEU A 419 -5.71 -7.84 41.32
N VAL A 420 -4.64 -8.58 41.04
CA VAL A 420 -3.74 -9.11 42.08
C VAL A 420 -3.00 -7.98 42.79
N VAL A 421 -2.51 -6.95 42.06
CA VAL A 421 -1.82 -5.81 42.67
C VAL A 421 -2.78 -4.95 43.51
N SER A 422 -4.04 -4.75 43.07
CA SER A 422 -5.04 -4.03 43.87
C SER A 422 -5.47 -4.77 45.13
N VAL A 423 -5.67 -6.09 45.05
CA VAL A 423 -6.09 -6.91 46.20
C VAL A 423 -4.97 -7.01 47.22
N VAL A 424 -3.73 -7.24 46.79
CA VAL A 424 -2.58 -7.31 47.70
C VAL A 424 -2.27 -5.94 48.32
N GLY A 425 -2.34 -4.87 47.52
CA GLY A 425 -2.16 -3.49 48.01
C GLY A 425 -3.22 -3.09 49.05
N GLY A 426 -4.50 -3.40 48.77
CA GLY A 426 -5.60 -3.15 49.70
C GLY A 426 -5.49 -3.94 51.00
N PHE A 427 -5.04 -5.19 50.93
CA PHE A 427 -4.87 -6.05 52.11
C PHE A 427 -3.74 -5.56 53.03
N ILE A 428 -2.62 -5.07 52.45
CA ILE A 428 -1.52 -4.48 53.24
C ILE A 428 -1.98 -3.22 53.98
N ILE A 429 -2.73 -2.34 53.30
CA ILE A 429 -3.26 -1.11 53.91
C ILE A 429 -4.22 -1.43 55.05
N LEU A 430 -5.10 -2.42 54.87
CA LEU A 430 -6.03 -2.86 55.92
C LEU A 430 -5.28 -3.42 57.14
N CYS A 431 -4.26 -4.26 56.92
CA CYS A 431 -3.44 -4.81 58.00
C CYS A 431 -2.71 -3.71 58.79
N LEU A 432 -2.17 -2.70 58.10
CA LEU A 432 -1.52 -1.56 58.73
C LEU A 432 -2.51 -0.72 59.55
N ALA A 433 -3.72 -0.48 59.03
CA ALA A 433 -4.76 0.24 59.76
C ALA A 433 -5.19 -0.51 61.04
N VAL A 434 -5.37 -1.83 60.96
CA VAL A 434 -5.68 -2.66 62.14
C VAL A 434 -4.54 -2.62 63.16
N LEU A 435 -3.28 -2.66 62.73
CA LEU A 435 -2.11 -2.52 63.61
C LEU A 435 -2.10 -1.17 64.34
N VAL A 436 -2.37 -0.07 63.63
CA VAL A 436 -2.46 1.28 64.24
C VAL A 436 -3.59 1.32 65.28
N VAL A 437 -4.75 0.75 64.96
CA VAL A 437 -5.88 0.67 65.89
C VAL A 437 -5.50 -0.15 67.14
N LEU A 438 -4.91 -1.32 66.98
CA LEU A 438 -4.46 -2.17 68.10
C LEU A 438 -3.40 -1.48 68.97
N LEU A 439 -2.45 -0.75 68.36
CA LEU A 439 -1.45 0.03 69.08
C LEU A 439 -2.10 1.21 69.84
N SER A 440 -3.09 1.88 69.26
CA SER A 440 -3.82 2.96 69.92
C SER A 440 -4.61 2.48 71.14
N PHE A 441 -5.14 1.25 71.13
CA PHE A 441 -5.79 0.62 72.28
C PHE A 441 -4.79 0.20 73.36
N LYS A 442 -3.56 -0.19 73.01
CA LYS A 442 -2.49 -0.45 73.99
C LYS A 442 -1.97 0.83 74.66
N CYS A 443 -1.96 1.96 73.96
CA CYS A 443 -1.58 3.26 74.54
C CYS A 443 -2.64 3.85 75.48
N LYS A 444 -3.91 3.44 75.38
CA LYS A 444 -5.00 3.90 76.27
C LYS A 444 -5.13 3.15 77.60
N LYS A 445 -4.30 2.13 77.87
CA LYS A 445 -4.30 1.34 79.13
C LYS A 445 -3.15 1.67 80.09
N LYS A 446 -2.71 2.93 80.16
CA LYS A 446 -1.98 3.45 81.33
C LYS A 446 -2.82 4.53 82.01
N LYS A 447 -3.67 4.13 82.96
CA LYS A 447 -4.19 5.05 83.98
C LYS A 447 -3.15 5.21 85.11
N PRO A 448 -3.09 6.38 85.77
CA PRO A 448 -2.00 6.72 86.69
C PRO A 448 -2.06 5.91 88.00
N LYS A 449 -0.89 5.56 88.54
CA LYS A 449 -0.75 5.07 89.93
C LYS A 449 -1.05 6.24 90.90
N PRO A 450 -1.85 6.04 91.96
CA PRO A 450 -2.12 7.09 92.96
C PRO A 450 -0.89 7.38 93.82
N ARG A 451 -0.64 8.65 94.13
CA ARG A 451 0.38 9.10 95.11
C ARG A 451 -0.14 8.85 96.53
N PRO A 452 0.68 8.35 97.47
CA PRO A 452 0.36 8.32 98.89
C PRO A 452 0.38 9.73 99.50
N ALA A 453 -0.46 9.93 100.51
CA ALA A 453 -0.44 11.07 101.41
C ALA A 453 0.83 11.07 102.26
N GLU A 454 1.46 12.23 102.42
CA GLU A 454 2.36 12.50 103.54
C GLU A 454 1.67 13.49 104.49
N SER A 455 1.62 13.09 105.75
CA SER A 455 1.13 13.85 106.88
C SER A 455 2.30 14.51 107.59
N VAL A 456 2.22 15.83 107.69
CA VAL A 456 2.67 16.73 108.77
C VAL A 456 4.19 16.91 108.97
N GLY A 457 4.64 18.08 108.54
CA GLY A 457 5.57 18.97 109.24
C GLY A 457 5.06 20.40 109.11
#